data_AF-A0AA48H9G4-F1
#
_entry.id   AF-A0AA48H9G4-F1
#
_cell.length_a   1.000
_cell.length_b   1.000
_cell.length_c   1.000
_cell.angle_alpha   90.00
_cell.angle_beta   90.00
_cell.angle_gamma   90.00
#
_symmetry.space_group_name_H-M   'P 1'
#
loop_
_entity.id
_entity.type
_entity.pdbx_description
1 polymer ?
#
loop_
_entity_poly.entity_id
_entity_poly.type
_entity_poly.pdbx_seq_one_letter_code
_entity_poly.pdbx_strand_id
1 'polypeptide(L)'
;MENYDAYFMAGGALQILGKLILVLASGILFTKQRNLGTTLMLLGSLLSIVFSLGTLLLTTFSAQAGPESVIKANALGSLLTPLPYILFAIGLFWFSLKQVKKHPKNH
;
A
#
# COMPACT_ATOMS: atom_id res chain seq x y z
N MET A 1 2.03 -11.47 28.83
CA MET A 1 1.72 -10.19 28.13
C MET A 1 2.92 -9.69 27.32
N GLU A 2 4.17 -9.92 27.75
CA GLU A 2 5.41 -9.49 27.04
C GLU A 2 5.57 -9.91 25.57
N ASN A 3 5.00 -11.05 25.13
CA ASN A 3 5.17 -11.47 23.74
C ASN A 3 4.32 -10.65 22.74
N TYR A 4 3.16 -10.13 23.15
CA TYR A 4 2.26 -9.42 22.24
C TYR A 4 2.80 -8.06 21.81
N ASP A 5 3.50 -7.36 22.71
CA ASP A 5 4.14 -6.08 22.39
C ASP A 5 5.27 -6.27 21.38
N ALA A 6 6.03 -7.36 21.49
CA ALA A 6 7.07 -7.71 20.51
C ALA A 6 6.47 -8.04 19.13
N TYR A 7 5.37 -8.80 19.07
CA TYR A 7 4.66 -9.05 17.81
C TYR A 7 4.08 -7.77 17.20
N PHE A 8 3.57 -6.87 18.04
CA PHE A 8 3.01 -5.60 17.60
C PHE A 8 4.10 -4.65 17.05
N MET A 9 5.23 -4.54 17.74
CA MET A 9 6.39 -3.77 17.26
C MET A 9 7.00 -4.38 16.00
N ALA A 10 7.21 -5.70 15.96
CA ALA A 10 7.76 -6.39 14.80
C ALA A 10 6.83 -6.26 13.59
N GLY A 11 5.52 -6.43 13.79
CA GLY A 11 4.51 -6.25 12.75
C GLY A 11 4.50 -4.83 12.20
N GLY A 12 4.54 -3.82 13.07
CA GLY A 12 4.61 -2.40 12.67
C GLY A 12 5.88 -2.09 11.87
N ALA A 13 7.04 -2.55 12.34
CA ALA A 13 8.31 -2.37 11.64
C ALA A 13 8.32 -3.03 10.26
N LEU A 14 7.81 -4.26 10.15
CA LEU A 14 7.71 -5.00 8.88
C LEU A 14 6.80 -4.28 7.89
N GLN A 15 5.69 -3.73 8.37
CA GLN A 15 4.74 -2.97 7.54
C GLN A 15 5.37 -1.69 6.98
N ILE A 16 6.11 -0.96 7.81
CA ILE A 16 6.81 0.28 7.41
C ILE A 16 7.90 -0.04 6.39
N LEU A 17 8.74 -1.06 6.67
CA LEU A 17 9.80 -1.49 5.76
C LEU A 17 9.23 -1.97 4.41
N GLY A 18 8.17 -2.78 4.44
CA GLY A 18 7.51 -3.27 3.22
C GLY A 18 6.98 -2.13 2.35
N LYS A 19 6.31 -1.13 2.95
CA LYS A 19 5.82 0.05 2.21
C LYS A 19 6.95 0.91 1.65
N LEU A 20 8.03 1.12 2.42
CA LEU A 20 9.21 1.86 1.96
C LEU A 20 9.83 1.21 0.72
N ILE A 21 10.06 -0.11 0.77
CA ILE A 21 10.61 -0.86 -0.36
C ILE A 21 9.67 -0.76 -1.58
N LEU A 22 8.36 -0.90 -1.37
CA LEU A 22 7.37 -0.81 -2.45
C LEU A 22 7.37 0.55 -3.15
N VAL A 23 7.47 1.62 -2.37
CA VAL A 23 7.52 3.01 -2.87
C VAL A 23 8.83 3.25 -3.63
N LEU A 24 9.96 2.82 -3.08
CA LEU A 24 11.27 2.95 -3.74
C LEU A 24 11.30 2.15 -5.06
N ALA A 25 10.83 0.90 -5.05
CA ALA A 25 10.75 0.06 -6.23
C ALA A 25 9.86 0.71 -7.31
N SER A 26 8.68 1.22 -6.92
CA SER A 26 7.77 1.92 -7.85
C SER A 26 8.38 3.21 -8.39
N GLY A 27 9.09 3.96 -7.54
CA GLY A 27 9.81 5.18 -7.93
C GLY A 27 10.89 4.89 -8.97
N ILE A 28 11.79 3.95 -8.70
CA ILE A 28 12.87 3.54 -9.63
C ILE A 28 12.29 3.07 -10.97
N LEU A 29 11.23 2.26 -10.91
CA LEU A 29 10.56 1.76 -12.11
C LEU A 29 9.96 2.90 -12.94
N PHE A 30 9.35 3.90 -12.29
CA PHE A 30 8.78 5.07 -12.94
C PHE A 30 9.86 5.95 -13.59
N THR A 31 11.01 6.14 -12.95
CA THR A 31 12.14 6.89 -13.53
C THR A 31 12.72 6.17 -14.75
N LYS A 32 12.75 4.83 -14.73
CA LYS A 32 13.31 4.01 -15.81
C LYS A 32 12.34 3.78 -16.97
N GLN A 33 11.04 3.69 -16.69
CA GLN A 33 9.98 3.52 -17.69
C GLN A 33 8.76 4.37 -17.32
N ARG A 34 8.65 5.55 -17.94
CA ARG A 34 7.45 6.40 -17.91
C ARG A 34 6.32 5.74 -18.69
N ASN A 35 5.57 4.86 -18.04
CA ASN A 35 4.47 4.12 -18.63
C ASN A 35 3.23 4.27 -17.75
N LEU A 36 2.04 4.14 -18.34
CA LEU A 36 0.78 4.27 -17.60
C LEU A 36 0.69 3.26 -16.43
N GLY A 37 1.24 2.05 -16.60
CA GLY A 37 1.31 1.04 -15.54
C GLY A 37 2.17 1.49 -14.36
N THR A 38 3.34 2.07 -14.62
CA THR A 38 4.24 2.60 -13.59
C THR A 38 3.64 3.80 -12.86
N THR A 39 2.92 4.67 -13.57
CA THR A 39 2.17 5.78 -12.94
C THR A 39 1.09 5.24 -12.01
N LEU A 40 0.32 4.22 -12.42
CA LEU A 40 -0.71 3.60 -11.58
C LEU A 40 -0.12 2.91 -10.35
N MET A 41 1.02 2.24 -10.47
CA MET A 41 1.72 1.62 -9.33
C MET A 41 2.20 2.67 -8.33
N LEU A 42 2.74 3.79 -8.82
CA LEU A 42 3.20 4.88 -7.97
C LEU A 42 2.01 5.56 -7.28
N LEU A 43 0.91 5.81 -8.01
CA LEU A 43 -0.33 6.34 -7.45
C LEU A 43 -0.90 5.41 -6.38
N GLY A 44 -0.99 4.10 -6.65
CA GLY A 44 -1.46 3.10 -5.68
C GLY A 44 -0.58 3.04 -4.43
N SER A 45 0.75 3.11 -4.59
CA SER A 45 1.68 3.15 -3.46
C SER A 45 1.50 4.42 -2.62
N LEU A 46 1.40 5.58 -3.27
CA LEU A 46 1.19 6.87 -2.58
C LEU A 46 -0.16 6.89 -1.84
N LEU A 47 -1.20 6.41 -2.50
CA LEU A 47 -2.55 6.33 -1.96
C LEU A 47 -2.60 5.34 -0.78
N SER A 48 -1.82 4.25 -0.82
CA SER A 48 -1.66 3.33 0.31
C SER A 48 -1.08 4.01 1.55
N ILE A 49 -0.08 4.88 1.38
CA ILE A 49 0.50 5.66 2.48
C ILE A 49 -0.55 6.62 3.05
N VAL A 50 -1.25 7.37 2.19
CA VAL A 50 -2.27 8.34 2.59
C VAL A 50 -3.41 7.65 3.34
N PHE A 51 -3.95 6.54 2.83
CA PHE A 51 -4.99 5.78 3.53
C PHE A 51 -4.49 5.16 4.83
N SER A 52 -3.24 4.71 4.88
CA SER A 52 -2.67 4.16 6.12
C SER A 52 -2.51 5.23 7.19
N LEU A 53 -2.03 6.42 6.84
CA LEU A 53 -1.94 7.55 7.77
C LEU A 53 -3.34 8.03 8.17
N GLY A 54 -4.26 8.15 7.21
CA GLY A 54 -5.63 8.57 7.45
C GLY A 54 -6.39 7.62 8.38
N THR A 55 -6.22 6.32 8.21
CA THR A 55 -6.80 5.30 9.11
C THR A 55 -6.19 5.37 10.50
N LEU A 56 -4.87 5.52 10.62
CA LEU A 56 -4.18 5.68 11.92
C LEU A 56 -4.70 6.92 12.68
N LEU A 57 -4.82 8.05 11.98
CA LEU A 57 -5.36 9.29 12.54
C LEU A 57 -6.82 9.10 12.95
N LEU A 58 -7.66 8.55 12.06
CA LEU A 58 -9.07 8.25 12.35
C LEU A 58 -9.24 7.35 13.57
N THR A 59 -8.43 6.28 13.70
CA THR A 59 -8.48 5.41 14.87
C THR A 59 -8.01 6.10 16.14
N THR A 60 -6.98 6.95 16.07
CA THR A 60 -6.46 7.70 17.23
C THR A 60 -7.45 8.75 17.72
N PHE A 61 -8.08 9.49 16.81
CA PHE A 61 -9.16 10.43 17.15
C PHE A 61 -10.40 9.70 17.68
N SER A 62 -10.77 8.57 17.07
CA SER A 62 -11.95 7.79 17.49
C SER A 62 -11.76 7.10 18.83
N ALA A 63 -10.51 6.79 19.22
CA ALA A 63 -10.19 6.23 20.53
C ALA A 63 -10.56 7.16 21.69
N GLN A 64 -10.56 8.48 21.46
CA GLN A 64 -11.01 9.46 22.44
C GLN A 64 -12.53 9.50 22.60
N ALA A 65 -13.29 9.06 21.59
CA ALA A 65 -14.75 9.06 21.57
C ALA A 65 -15.38 7.74 22.06
N GLY A 66 -14.56 6.74 22.39
CA GLY A 66 -15.00 5.45 22.93
C GLY A 66 -14.80 4.26 21.97
N PRO A 67 -14.88 3.03 22.51
CA PRO A 67 -14.50 1.80 21.80
C PRO A 67 -15.36 1.50 20.56
N GLU A 68 -16.65 1.85 20.55
CA GLU A 68 -17.53 1.67 19.38
C GLU A 68 -17.11 2.53 18.18
N SER A 69 -16.58 3.73 18.44
CA SER A 69 -16.07 4.63 17.40
C SER A 69 -14.79 4.09 16.78
N VAL A 70 -13.93 3.45 17.58
CA VAL A 70 -12.72 2.78 17.07
C VAL A 70 -13.09 1.63 16.14
N ILE A 71 -14.10 0.83 16.48
CA ILE A 71 -14.56 -0.28 15.63
C ILE A 71 -15.08 0.24 14.28
N LYS A 72 -15.88 1.31 14.27
CA LYS A 72 -16.36 1.94 13.02
C LYS A 72 -15.21 2.50 12.17
N ALA A 73 -14.25 3.18 12.78
CA ALA A 73 -13.06 3.69 12.10
C ALA A 73 -12.22 2.55 11.51
N ASN A 74 -12.08 1.44 12.23
CA ASN A 74 -11.35 0.26 11.78
C ASN A 74 -12.08 -0.47 10.65
N ALA A 75 -13.41 -0.55 10.71
CA ALA A 75 -14.24 -1.10 9.64
C ALA A 75 -14.09 -0.29 8.34
N LEU A 76 -14.13 1.04 8.43
CA LEU A 76 -13.81 1.92 7.28
C LEU A 76 -12.38 1.69 6.79
N GLY A 77 -11.41 1.63 7.70
CA GLY A 77 -10.03 1.36 7.34
C GLY A 77 -9.84 0.03 6.62
N SER A 78 -10.55 -1.02 7.03
CA SER A 78 -10.49 -2.36 6.41
C SER A 78 -11.08 -2.39 5.01
N LEU A 79 -12.02 -1.50 4.68
CA LEU A 79 -12.57 -1.34 3.33
C LEU A 79 -11.68 -0.47 2.44
N LEU A 80 -11.07 0.55 3.02
CA LEU A 80 -10.28 1.56 2.30
C LEU A 80 -8.84 1.12 2.05
N THR A 81 -8.24 0.33 2.95
CA THR A 81 -6.85 -0.17 2.82
C THR A 81 -6.60 -1.11 1.64
N PRO A 82 -7.48 -2.04 1.25
CA PRO A 82 -7.24 -2.89 0.08
C PRO A 82 -7.35 -2.13 -1.25
N LEU A 83 -8.10 -1.03 -1.29
CA LEU A 83 -8.36 -0.22 -2.48
C LEU A 83 -7.06 0.26 -3.19
N PRO A 84 -6.08 0.88 -2.50
CA PRO A 84 -4.80 1.23 -3.09
C PRO A 84 -3.94 0.02 -3.47
N TYR A 85 -4.06 -1.13 -2.78
CA TYR A 85 -3.38 -2.37 -3.16
C TYR A 85 -3.95 -2.95 -4.46
N ILE A 86 -5.27 -2.91 -4.65
CA ILE A 86 -5.93 -3.31 -5.90
C ILE A 86 -5.45 -2.41 -7.04
N LEU A 87 -5.41 -1.09 -6.82
CA LEU A 87 -4.92 -0.14 -7.81
C LEU A 87 -3.45 -0.40 -8.17
N PHE A 88 -2.61 -0.70 -7.17
CA PHE A 88 -1.22 -1.10 -7.37
C PHE A 88 -1.11 -2.39 -8.19
N ALA A 89 -1.88 -3.42 -7.86
CA ALA A 89 -1.88 -4.71 -8.56
C ALA A 89 -2.31 -4.55 -10.03
N ILE A 90 -3.32 -3.72 -10.30
CA ILE A 90 -3.74 -3.39 -11.68
C ILE A 90 -2.60 -2.70 -12.44
N GLY A 91 -1.92 -1.74 -11.81
CA GLY A 91 -0.75 -1.07 -12.39
C GLY A 91 0.39 -2.04 -12.71
N LEU A 92 0.67 -2.98 -11.79
CA LEU A 92 1.70 -4.01 -11.94
C LEU A 92 1.35 -4.99 -13.07
N PHE A 93 0.09 -5.40 -13.15
CA PHE A 93 -0.41 -6.27 -14.21
C PHE A 93 -0.27 -5.62 -15.59
N TRP A 94 -0.67 -4.35 -15.72
CA TRP A 94 -0.53 -3.61 -16.97
C TRP A 94 0.94 -3.41 -17.36
N PHE A 95 1.78 -3.09 -16.39
CA PHE A 95 3.23 -2.96 -16.60
C PHE A 95 3.83 -4.28 -17.10
N SER A 96 3.48 -5.40 -16.47
CA SER A 96 3.92 -6.74 -16.85
C SER A 96 3.50 -7.10 -18.29
N LEU A 97 2.23 -6.87 -18.65
CA LEU A 97 1.74 -7.11 -20.02
C LEU A 97 2.49 -6.29 -21.08
N LYS A 98 2.81 -5.03 -20.78
CA LYS A 98 3.60 -4.19 -21.70
C LYS A 98 5.06 -4.61 -21.81
N GLN A 99 5.68 -5.07 -20.73
CA GLN A 99 7.04 -5.61 -20.77
C GLN A 99 7.11 -6.90 -21.57
N VAL A 100 6.17 -7.84 -21.37
CA VAL A 100 6.14 -9.11 -22.10
C VAL A 100 5.91 -8.89 -23.60
N LYS A 101 5.03 -7.96 -23.99
CA LYS A 101 4.83 -7.61 -25.41
C LYS A 101 6.02 -6.93 -26.09
N LYS A 102 6.97 -6.38 -25.32
CA LYS A 102 8.20 -5.77 -25.86
C LYS A 102 9.32 -6.79 -26.13
N HIS A 103 9.12 -8.03 -25.71
CA HIS A 103 9.92 -9.20 -26.07
C HIS A 103 9.12 -10.13 -27.01
N PRO A 104 8.64 -9.68 -28.18
CA PRO A 104 8.18 -10.63 -29.18
C PRO A 104 9.42 -11.37 -29.71
N LYS A 105 9.51 -12.65 -29.36
CA LYS A 105 10.25 -13.73 -30.04
C LYS A 105 11.26 -13.26 -31.11
N ASN A 106 12.54 -13.16 -30.73
CA ASN A 106 13.62 -13.58 -31.61
C ASN A 106 13.92 -15.03 -31.26
N HIS A 107 13.27 -15.97 -31.95
CA HIS A 107 13.78 -17.31 -32.19
C HIS A 107 13.00 -17.93 -33.35
#